data_AF-L9UU35-F1
#
_entry.id   AF-L9UU35-F1
#
_cell.length_a   1.000
_cell.length_b   1.000
_cell.length_c   1.000
_cell.angle_alpha   90.00
_cell.angle_beta   90.00
_cell.angle_gamma   90.00
#
_symmetry.space_group_name_H-M   'P 1'
#
loop_
_entity.id
_entity.type
_entity.pdbx_description
1 polymer ?
#
loop_
_entity_poly.entity_id
_entity_poly.type
_entity_poly.pdbx_seq_one_letter_code
_entity_poly.pdbx_strand_id
1 'polypeptide(L)' 'ASENKKLHGWEFDRFARLLEYKAEEHGILVDRVDEENTSKTCSCCGKIRDSNRVERGLYVCSSCETTMNADVNGAVNIRR' A
#
# COMPACT_ATOMS: atom_id res chain seq x y z
N ALA A 1 16.30 15.69 0.24
CA ALA A 1 15.67 14.50 -0.38
C ALA A 1 16.46 14.14 -1.64
N SER A 2 16.89 12.88 -1.80
CA SER A 2 17.64 12.43 -2.99
C SER A 2 16.81 12.65 -4.25
N GLU A 3 17.46 12.95 -5.39
CA GLU A 3 16.77 13.25 -6.66
C GLU A 3 15.84 12.12 -7.11
N ASN A 4 16.24 10.85 -6.89
CA ASN A 4 15.39 9.68 -7.16
C ASN A 4 14.06 9.70 -6.39
N LYS A 5 14.04 10.22 -5.16
CA LYS A 5 12.82 10.29 -4.35
C LYS A 5 11.83 11.34 -4.88
N LYS A 6 12.32 12.37 -5.57
CA LYS A 6 11.49 13.43 -6.18
C LYS A 6 10.87 12.99 -7.50
N LEU A 7 11.64 12.28 -8.33
CA LEU A 7 11.13 11.71 -9.58
C LEU A 7 9.93 10.81 -9.29
N HIS A 8 10.14 9.76 -8.48
CA HIS A 8 9.09 8.79 -8.13
C HIS A 8 7.81 9.42 -7.59
N GLY A 9 7.91 10.48 -6.77
CA GLY A 9 6.73 11.15 -6.23
C GLY A 9 5.83 11.78 -7.31
N TRP A 10 6.41 12.33 -8.37
CA TRP A 10 5.66 12.99 -9.45
C TRP A 10 4.89 12.00 -10.32
N GLU A 11 5.49 10.85 -10.64
CA GLU A 11 4.79 9.85 -11.44
C GLU A 11 3.60 9.23 -10.68
N PHE A 12 3.73 8.99 -9.37
CA PHE A 12 2.62 8.50 -8.56
C PHE A 12 1.48 9.52 -8.45
N ASP A 13 1.80 10.80 -8.25
CA ASP A 13 0.79 11.86 -8.24
C ASP A 13 0.05 11.96 -9.59
N ARG A 14 0.80 11.91 -10.70
CA ARG A 14 0.22 11.91 -12.04
C ARG A 14 -0.69 10.70 -12.25
N PHE A 15 -0.27 9.52 -11.84
CA PHE A 15 -1.08 8.30 -11.94
C PHE A 15 -2.38 8.43 -11.14
N ALA A 16 -2.31 8.90 -9.89
CA ALA A 16 -3.47 9.09 -9.04
C ALA A 16 -4.48 10.08 -9.65
N ARG A 17 -4.00 11.19 -10.22
CA ARG A 17 -4.86 12.15 -10.94
C ARG A 17 -5.54 11.54 -12.17
N LEU A 18 -4.84 10.72 -12.94
CA LEU A 18 -5.43 10.03 -14.10
C LEU A 18 -6.47 8.98 -13.66
N LEU A 19 -6.22 8.28 -12.55
CA LEU A 19 -7.15 7.33 -11.96
C LEU A 19 -8.43 8.03 -11.48
N GLU A 20 -8.32 9.13 -10.75
CA GLU A 20 -9.46 9.96 -10.31
C GLU A 20 -10.30 10.43 -11.49
N TYR A 21 -9.64 11.01 -12.51
CA TYR A 21 -10.30 11.46 -13.73
C TYR A 21 -11.10 10.33 -14.41
N LYS A 22 -10.51 9.15 -14.58
CA LYS A 22 -11.19 8.02 -15.22
C LYS A 22 -12.26 7.38 -14.35
N ALA A 23 -12.07 7.35 -13.03
CA ALA A 23 -13.08 6.87 -12.10
C ALA A 23 -14.32 7.77 -12.11
N GLU A 24 -14.13 9.09 -12.14
CA GLU A 24 -15.22 10.08 -12.23
C GLU A 24 -16.07 9.90 -13.49
N GLU A 25 -15.46 9.64 -14.66
CA GLU A 25 -16.18 9.35 -15.91
C GLU A 25 -17.12 8.14 -15.80
N HIS A 26 -16.85 7.23 -14.85
CA HIS A 26 -17.65 6.04 -14.59
C HIS A 26 -18.48 6.13 -13.30
N GLY A 27 -18.52 7.29 -12.63
CA GLY A 27 -19.24 7.47 -11.37
C GLY A 27 -18.64 6.71 -10.18
N ILE A 28 -17.34 6.39 -10.24
CA ILE A 28 -16.60 5.70 -9.19
C ILE A 28 -15.87 6.75 -8.32
N LEU A 29 -16.07 6.69 -7.00
CA LEU A 29 -15.33 7.50 -6.05
C LEU A 29 -13.90 6.95 -5.87
N VAL A 30 -12.90 7.81 -5.90
CA VAL A 30 -11.53 7.50 -5.47
C VAL A 30 -11.27 8.22 -4.15
N ASP A 31 -11.07 7.44 -3.09
CA ASP A 31 -10.72 7.97 -1.78
C ASP A 31 -9.21 7.84 -1.52
N ARG A 32 -8.59 8.92 -1.03
CA ARG A 32 -7.16 8.95 -0.69
C ARG A 32 -7.00 8.79 0.80
N VAL A 33 -6.47 7.64 1.20
CA VAL A 33 -6.15 7.33 2.60
C VAL A 33 -4.64 7.45 2.84
N ASP A 34 -4.26 7.68 4.09
CA ASP A 34 -2.85 7.67 4.50
C ASP A 34 -2.26 6.25 4.33
N GLU A 35 -1.11 6.17 3.67
CA GLU A 35 -0.42 4.91 3.43
C GLU A 35 0.51 4.49 4.58
N GLU A 36 0.68 5.34 5.60
CA GLU A 36 1.61 5.09 6.69
C GLU A 36 1.34 3.73 7.36
N ASN A 37 2.40 2.94 7.53
CA ASN A 37 2.38 1.60 8.16
C ASN A 37 1.50 0.52 7.49
N THR A 38 0.84 0.80 6.38
CA THR A 38 -0.04 -0.17 5.68
C THR A 38 0.72 -1.40 5.19
N SER A 39 1.98 -1.26 4.80
CA SER A 39 2.85 -2.38 4.37
C SER A 39 3.47 -3.17 5.53
N LYS A 40 3.41 -2.66 6.77
CA LYS A 40 4.01 -3.27 7.97
C LYS A 40 2.97 -3.92 8.87
N THR A 41 1.76 -3.35 8.89
CA THR A 41 0.61 -3.85 9.62
C THR A 41 0.17 -5.19 9.07
N CYS A 42 -0.01 -6.19 9.91
CA CYS A 42 -0.58 -7.46 9.47
C CYS A 42 -2.06 -7.28 9.20
N SER A 43 -2.49 -7.50 7.97
CA SER A 43 -3.91 -7.51 7.66
C SER A 43 -4.65 -8.59 8.46
N CYS A 44 -4.10 -9.77 8.74
CA CYS A 44 -4.82 -10.76 9.54
C CYS A 44 -5.04 -10.34 11.01
N CYS A 45 -3.97 -9.93 11.72
CA CYS A 45 -4.03 -9.74 13.19
C CYS A 45 -3.78 -8.30 13.68
N GLY A 46 -3.52 -7.35 12.79
CA GLY A 46 -3.29 -5.94 13.12
C GLY A 46 -1.92 -5.60 13.69
N LYS A 47 -1.04 -6.58 13.98
CA LYS A 47 0.29 -6.27 14.54
C LYS A 47 1.20 -5.59 13.51
N ILE A 48 1.83 -4.50 13.93
CA ILE A 48 2.78 -3.72 13.14
C ILE A 48 4.20 -4.15 13.48
N ARG A 49 4.97 -4.62 12.50
CA ARG A 49 6.42 -4.90 12.65
C ARG A 49 7.14 -4.68 11.33
N ASP A 50 8.32 -4.07 11.39
CA ASP A 50 9.18 -3.88 10.23
C ASP A 50 9.62 -5.24 9.63
N SER A 51 9.86 -6.23 10.49
CA SER A 51 10.27 -7.57 10.09
C SER A 51 9.19 -8.40 9.39
N ASN A 52 7.94 -7.92 9.36
CA ASN A 52 6.88 -8.67 8.69
C ASN A 52 7.04 -8.65 7.15
N ARG A 53 7.65 -7.59 6.58
CA ARG A 53 7.97 -7.54 5.16
C ARG A 53 9.39 -8.06 4.97
N VAL A 54 9.50 -9.35 4.66
CA VAL A 54 10.78 -10.06 4.58
C VAL A 54 11.59 -9.58 3.37
N GLU A 55 10.95 -9.51 2.21
CA GLU A 55 11.54 -9.02 0.96
C GLU A 55 10.43 -8.54 0.01
N ARG A 56 10.81 -8.06 -1.17
CA ARG A 56 9.83 -7.65 -2.18
C ARG A 56 8.96 -8.84 -2.57
N GLY A 57 7.65 -8.71 -2.37
CA GLY A 57 6.68 -9.75 -2.70
C GLY A 57 6.48 -10.84 -1.64
N LEU A 58 7.19 -10.79 -0.50
CA LEU A 58 7.01 -11.74 0.60
C LEU A 58 6.72 -11.03 1.93
N TYR A 59 5.60 -11.40 2.54
CA TYR A 59 5.17 -10.94 3.85
C TYR A 59 4.88 -12.14 4.76
N VAL A 60 5.44 -12.12 5.97
CA VAL A 60 5.28 -13.17 6.99
C VAL A 60 5.00 -12.54 8.34
N CYS A 61 3.82 -12.78 8.91
CA CYS A 61 3.51 -12.33 10.26
C CYS A 61 3.89 -13.40 11.29
N SER A 62 4.92 -13.12 12.09
CA SER A 62 5.34 -14.00 13.19
C SER A 62 4.32 -14.14 14.34
N SER A 63 3.25 -13.34 14.36
CA SER A 63 2.26 -13.37 15.44
C SER A 63 1.01 -14.17 15.15
N CYS A 64 0.65 -14.36 13.88
CA CYS A 64 -0.51 -15.15 13.46
C CYS A 64 -0.20 -16.05 12.26
N GLU A 65 1.09 -16.22 11.94
CA GLU A 65 1.64 -17.13 10.93
C GLU A 65 1.18 -16.88 9.49
N THR A 66 0.44 -15.79 9.27
CA THR A 66 -0.03 -15.41 7.94
C THR A 66 1.14 -15.11 7.01
N THR A 67 1.15 -15.80 5.87
CA THR A 67 2.12 -15.62 4.80
C THR A 67 1.40 -15.26 3.51
N MET A 68 1.79 -14.17 2.87
CA MET A 68 1.19 -13.71 1.61
C MET A 68 2.14 -12.78 0.85
N ASN A 69 1.71 -12.33 -0.33
CA ASN A 69 2.42 -11.28 -1.03
C ASN A 69 2.33 -9.95 -0.27
N ALA A 70 3.45 -9.23 -0.14
CA ALA A 70 3.51 -7.98 0.61
C ALA A 70 2.60 -6.87 0.05
N ASP A 71 2.44 -6.80 -1.27
CA ASP A 71 1.57 -5.82 -1.92
C ASP A 71 0.09 -6.17 -1.68
N VAL A 72 -0.24 -7.47 -1.62
CA VAL A 72 -1.59 -7.94 -1.23
C VAL A 72 -1.89 -7.57 0.23
N ASN A 73 -0.95 -7.77 1.15
CA ASN A 73 -1.13 -7.36 2.55
C ASN A 73 -1.40 -5.85 2.66
N GLY A 74 -0.61 -5.03 1.96
CA GLY A 74 -0.78 -3.58 1.91
C GLY A 74 -2.15 -3.18 1.36
N ALA A 75 -2.56 -3.76 0.23
CA ALA A 75 -3.86 -3.48 -0.38
C ALA A 75 -5.04 -3.84 0.55
N VAL A 76 -4.95 -4.97 1.28
CA VAL A 76 -5.98 -5.35 2.25
C VAL A 76 -6.06 -4.37 3.43
N ASN A 77 -4.94 -3.78 3.84
CA ASN A 77 -4.94 -2.75 4.88
C ASN A 77 -5.54 -1.43 4.40
N ILE A 78 -5.25 -0.99 3.17
CA ILE A 78 -5.85 0.21 2.56
C ILE A 78 -7.37 0.07 2.39
N ARG A 79 -7.86 -1.15 2.11
CA ARG A 79 -9.30 -1.42 1.94
C ARG A 79 -10.12 -1.26 3.23
N ARG A 80 -9.50 -1.26 4.41
CA ARG A 80 -10.19 -1.27 5.70
C ARG A 80 -10.57 0.12 6.15
#